data_AF-A0A1G0D8Q6-F1
#
_entry.id   AF-A0A1G0D8Q6-F1
#
_cell.length_a   1.000
_cell.length_b   1.000
_cell.length_c   1.000
_cell.angle_alpha   90.00
_cell.angle_beta   90.00
_cell.angle_gamma   90.00
#
_symmetry.space_group_name_H-M   'P 1'
#
loop_
_entity.id
_entity.type
_entity.pdbx_description
1 polymer ?
#
loop_
_entity_poly.entity_id
_entity_poly.type
_entity_poly.pdbx_seq_one_letter_code
_entity_poly.pdbx_strand_id
1 'polypeptide(L)'
;MPRESRSDGPFIADALRRPLRDLRISVTDRCNLRCTYCMPREVFDHEHAFLPHTELLSFEEIARLAKLFIQLGAQKIRLTGGEPLLRRGIEHMIEKLAKLHNTAGKPIEIALTTNGVLLGKKARTLHDAGLSRITVSLDGLSEATFRHMSDSSVPVGMVLESIAAAQAVGFAPVKVNMVLKRGVNGHEIIAMAEHFRNSGIILRNQWGLPLKLQMTTVSEKRSKVKLPPAKPEAYWVSASKALIKP
;
A
#
# COMPACT_ATOMS: atom_id res chain seq x y z
N MET A 1 27.73 -18.23 11.40
CA MET A 1 27.62 -18.02 9.94
C MET A 1 27.58 -16.52 9.67
N PRO A 2 28.56 -15.95 8.95
CA PRO A 2 28.56 -14.52 8.64
C PRO A 2 27.49 -14.23 7.58
N ARG A 3 26.61 -13.26 7.86
CA ARG A 3 25.57 -12.82 6.92
C ARG A 3 26.20 -12.01 5.79
N GLU A 4 25.91 -12.42 4.56
CA GLU A 4 26.44 -11.87 3.32
C GLU A 4 26.04 -10.40 3.05
N SER A 5 27.00 -9.71 2.42
CA SER A 5 26.99 -8.44 1.70
C SER A 5 26.29 -7.24 2.35
N ARG A 6 27.09 -6.41 3.02
CA ARG A 6 26.79 -5.01 3.31
C ARG A 6 26.75 -4.25 1.98
N SER A 7 25.67 -3.53 1.70
CA SER A 7 25.59 -2.59 0.59
C SER A 7 26.53 -1.41 0.84
N ASP A 8 27.39 -1.08 -0.13
CA ASP A 8 28.45 -0.05 -0.09
C ASP A 8 27.95 1.42 -0.05
N GLY A 9 26.81 1.68 0.61
CA GLY A 9 26.33 3.04 0.91
C GLY A 9 26.53 3.39 2.39
N PRO A 10 26.53 4.69 2.78
CA PRO A 10 26.59 5.08 4.18
C PRO A 10 25.44 4.42 4.95
N PHE A 11 25.78 3.57 5.92
CA PHE A 11 24.82 2.86 6.75
C PHE A 11 24.17 3.83 7.74
N ILE A 12 23.05 4.44 7.33
CA ILE A 12 22.21 5.21 8.26
C ILE A 12 21.31 4.25 9.00
N ALA A 13 21.37 4.33 10.33
CA ALA A 13 20.52 3.58 11.23
C ALA A 13 19.94 4.50 12.30
N ASP A 14 18.77 4.15 12.80
CA ASP A 14 18.18 4.83 13.95
C ASP A 14 18.85 4.45 15.29
N ALA A 15 18.35 5.00 16.39
CA ALA A 15 18.84 4.73 17.74
C ALA A 15 18.75 3.24 18.15
N LEU A 16 17.84 2.47 17.52
CA LEU A 16 17.70 1.03 17.72
C LEU A 16 18.52 0.22 16.70
N ARG A 17 19.41 0.87 15.95
CA ARG A 17 20.31 0.27 14.95
C ARG A 17 19.56 -0.39 13.78
N ARG A 18 18.33 0.04 13.50
CA ARG A 18 17.57 -0.40 12.32
C ARG A 18 18.00 0.42 11.10
N PRO A 19 18.31 -0.22 9.95
CA PRO A 19 18.72 0.50 8.76
C PRO A 19 17.53 1.19 8.08
N LEU A 20 17.80 2.32 7.42
CA LEU A 20 16.88 2.88 6.44
C LEU A 20 16.76 1.93 5.24
N ARG A 21 15.55 1.45 4.97
CA ARG A 21 15.28 0.52 3.86
C ARG A 21 14.08 0.90 3.03
N ASP A 22 12.96 1.20 3.68
CA ASP A 22 11.69 1.51 3.04
C ASP A 22 11.35 3.00 3.20
N LEU A 23 11.17 3.69 2.07
CA LEU A 23 10.67 5.05 1.99
C LEU A 23 9.19 5.03 1.64
N ARG A 24 8.33 5.46 2.56
CA ARG A 24 6.90 5.64 2.28
C ARG A 24 6.60 7.09 1.93
N ILE A 25 6.03 7.31 0.75
CA ILE A 25 5.69 8.63 0.23
C ILE A 25 4.17 8.73 0.15
N SER A 26 3.59 9.69 0.88
CA SER A 26 2.21 10.11 0.68
C SER A 26 2.16 11.10 -0.48
N VAL A 27 1.40 10.82 -1.54
CA VAL A 27 1.35 11.69 -2.74
C VAL A 27 0.16 12.63 -2.76
N THR A 28 -0.83 12.37 -1.90
CA THR A 28 -2.04 13.17 -1.75
C THR A 28 -2.71 12.83 -0.41
N ASP A 29 -3.48 13.77 0.10
CA ASP A 29 -4.35 13.66 1.27
C ASP A 29 -5.82 13.34 0.90
N ARG A 30 -6.17 13.37 -0.39
CA ARG A 30 -7.53 13.13 -0.88
C ARG A 30 -7.77 11.65 -1.13
N CYS A 31 -8.98 11.19 -0.84
CA CYS A 31 -9.45 9.83 -1.12
C CYS A 31 -10.86 9.86 -1.70
N ASN A 32 -11.17 8.89 -2.57
CA ASN A 32 -12.49 8.66 -3.17
C ASN A 32 -13.37 7.71 -2.34
N LEU A 33 -12.87 7.21 -1.21
CA LEU A 33 -13.64 6.46 -0.20
C LEU A 33 -13.67 7.25 1.12
N ARG A 34 -14.56 6.85 2.04
CA ARG A 34 -14.71 7.44 3.38
C ARG A 34 -14.69 6.36 4.45
N CYS A 35 -13.71 5.45 4.36
CA CYS A 35 -13.68 4.27 5.20
C CYS A 35 -13.82 4.65 6.68
N THR A 36 -14.72 3.98 7.39
CA THR A 36 -15.14 4.35 8.76
C THR A 36 -14.02 4.30 9.80
N TYR A 37 -12.90 3.63 9.47
CA TYR A 37 -11.72 3.50 10.31
C TYR A 37 -10.55 4.42 9.89
N CYS A 38 -10.68 5.15 8.78
CA CYS A 38 -9.59 5.93 8.19
C CYS A 38 -9.99 7.38 7.90
N MET A 39 -11.03 7.59 7.09
CA MET A 39 -11.52 8.92 6.71
C MET A 39 -13.04 8.98 6.96
N PRO A 40 -13.49 8.91 8.22
CA PRO A 40 -14.90 8.92 8.56
C PRO A 40 -15.57 10.23 8.13
N ARG A 41 -16.81 10.16 7.63
CA ARG A 41 -17.54 11.33 7.09
C ARG A 41 -17.77 12.41 8.13
N GLU A 42 -17.89 12.05 9.40
CA GLU A 42 -18.09 12.98 10.51
C GLU A 42 -16.88 13.90 10.72
N VAL A 43 -15.71 13.55 10.19
CA VAL A 43 -14.46 14.32 10.29
C VAL A 43 -14.00 14.85 8.93
N PHE A 44 -14.27 14.10 7.85
CA PHE A 44 -13.86 14.42 6.48
C PHE A 44 -15.08 14.66 5.59
N ASP A 45 -15.95 15.57 6.06
CA ASP A 45 -17.15 16.02 5.38
C ASP A 45 -16.82 16.95 4.18
N HIS A 46 -17.84 17.66 3.71
CA HIS A 46 -17.70 18.61 2.59
C HIS A 46 -16.98 19.91 2.97
N GLU A 47 -16.89 20.22 4.26
CA GLU A 47 -16.24 21.42 4.79
C GLU A 47 -14.76 21.17 5.11
N HIS A 48 -14.36 19.89 5.18
CA HIS A 48 -12.97 19.52 5.40
C HIS A 48 -12.02 20.10 4.33
N ALA A 49 -11.15 21.01 4.78
CA ALA A 49 -10.16 21.67 3.93
C ALA A 49 -8.95 20.74 3.68
N PHE A 50 -8.98 20.02 2.55
CA PHE A 50 -7.81 19.31 2.04
C PHE A 50 -6.69 20.28 1.64
N LEU A 51 -5.45 19.81 1.72
CA LEU A 51 -4.26 20.57 1.34
C LEU A 51 -4.42 21.17 -0.07
N PRO A 52 -4.13 22.47 -0.23
CA PRO A 52 -4.10 23.08 -1.55
C PRO A 52 -2.97 22.46 -2.37
N HIS A 53 -3.10 22.50 -3.70
CA HIS A 53 -2.14 21.86 -4.59
C HIS A 53 -0.70 22.38 -4.40
N THR A 54 -0.56 23.66 -4.05
CA THR A 54 0.71 24.35 -3.80
C THR A 54 1.47 23.82 -2.59
N GLU A 55 0.76 23.26 -1.60
CA GLU A 55 1.33 22.68 -0.39
C GLU A 55 1.72 21.21 -0.53
N LEU A 56 1.26 20.56 -1.59
CA LEU A 56 1.69 19.21 -1.94
C LEU A 56 3.06 19.27 -2.61
N LEU A 57 3.93 18.32 -2.27
CA LEU A 57 5.19 18.14 -2.98
C LEU A 57 4.93 17.90 -4.48
N SER A 58 5.65 18.63 -5.31
CA SER A 58 5.74 18.38 -6.74
C SER A 58 6.46 17.06 -7.02
N PHE A 59 6.28 16.51 -8.21
CA PHE A 59 6.98 15.28 -8.59
C PHE A 59 8.50 15.45 -8.65
N GLU A 60 8.99 16.65 -8.97
CA GLU A 60 10.42 16.94 -8.94
C GLU A 60 10.96 16.96 -7.51
N GLU A 61 10.23 17.56 -6.56
CA GLU A 61 10.60 17.54 -5.14
C GLU A 61 10.59 16.10 -4.60
N ILE A 62 9.57 15.31 -4.93
CA ILE A 62 9.50 13.89 -4.55
C ILE A 62 10.68 13.10 -5.13
N ALA A 63 10.98 13.26 -6.42
CA ALA A 63 12.09 12.55 -7.07
C ALA A 63 13.45 12.97 -6.46
N ARG A 64 13.62 14.26 -6.14
CA ARG A 64 14.81 14.77 -5.46
C ARG A 64 14.97 14.14 -4.08
N LEU A 65 13.91 14.13 -3.26
CA LEU A 65 13.93 13.53 -1.93
C LEU A 65 14.20 12.03 -2.01
N ALA A 66 13.52 11.33 -2.92
CA ALA A 66 13.74 9.90 -3.14
C ALA A 66 15.21 9.61 -3.45
N LYS A 67 15.83 10.37 -4.36
CA LYS A 67 17.26 10.22 -4.69
C LYS A 67 18.15 10.38 -3.46
N LEU A 68 17.89 11.38 -2.61
CA LEU A 68 18.64 11.58 -1.37
C LEU A 68 18.47 10.40 -0.41
N PHE A 69 17.25 9.94 -0.14
CA PHE A 69 17.00 8.79 0.74
C PHE A 69 17.60 7.48 0.20
N ILE A 70 17.63 7.32 -1.13
CA ILE A 70 18.29 6.16 -1.77
C ILE A 70 19.80 6.19 -1.51
N GLN A 71 20.44 7.36 -1.57
CA GLN A 71 21.86 7.51 -1.21
C GLN A 71 22.12 7.17 0.27
N LEU A 72 21.12 7.35 1.13
CA LEU A 72 21.17 6.99 2.56
C LEU A 72 20.82 5.52 2.85
N GLY A 73 20.53 4.71 1.81
CA GLY A 73 20.30 3.29 1.93
C GLY A 73 18.88 2.81 1.62
N ALA A 74 17.93 3.70 1.29
CA ALA A 74 16.60 3.28 0.89
C ALA A 74 16.65 2.41 -0.38
N GLN A 75 16.03 1.23 -0.31
CA GLN A 75 16.01 0.24 -1.41
C GLN A 75 14.64 0.16 -2.07
N LYS A 76 13.63 0.70 -1.42
CA LYS A 76 12.23 0.55 -1.81
C LYS A 76 11.44 1.82 -1.55
N ILE A 77 10.60 2.17 -2.50
CA ILE A 77 9.67 3.28 -2.40
C ILE A 77 8.24 2.74 -2.40
N ARG A 78 7.47 3.13 -1.40
CA ARG A 78 6.04 2.84 -1.31
C ARG A 78 5.22 4.11 -1.48
N LEU A 79 4.47 4.18 -2.57
CA LEU A 79 3.52 5.22 -2.86
C LEU A 79 2.19 4.94 -2.16
N THR A 80 1.72 5.91 -1.39
CA THR A 80 0.47 5.88 -0.61
C THR A 80 -0.17 7.27 -0.61
N GLY A 81 -1.17 7.50 0.24
CA GLY A 81 -1.74 8.81 0.49
C GLY A 81 -3.07 8.66 1.23
N GLY A 82 -4.05 9.47 0.82
CA GLY A 82 -5.43 9.00 0.68
C GLY A 82 -5.47 7.93 -0.42
N GLU A 83 -6.02 8.26 -1.59
CA GLU A 83 -5.95 7.39 -2.78
C GLU A 83 -4.91 7.91 -3.78
N PRO A 84 -3.74 7.27 -3.91
CA PRO A 84 -2.67 7.76 -4.78
C PRO A 84 -3.08 7.83 -6.25
N LEU A 85 -4.01 7.00 -6.72
CA LEU A 85 -4.49 7.03 -8.11
C LEU A 85 -5.34 8.25 -8.45
N LEU A 86 -5.74 9.06 -7.46
CA LEU A 86 -6.35 10.38 -7.67
C LEU A 86 -5.34 11.47 -8.03
N ARG A 87 -4.04 11.25 -7.75
CA ARG A 87 -3.00 12.22 -8.09
C ARG A 87 -2.78 12.20 -9.61
N ARG A 88 -3.22 13.27 -10.28
CA ARG A 88 -3.06 13.42 -11.74
C ARG A 88 -1.58 13.30 -12.14
N GLY A 89 -1.30 12.47 -13.15
CA GLY A 89 0.05 12.24 -13.67
C GLY A 89 0.93 11.34 -12.80
N ILE A 90 0.35 10.53 -11.92
CA ILE A 90 1.09 9.59 -11.06
C ILE A 90 2.00 8.64 -11.87
N GLU A 91 1.60 8.28 -13.09
CA GLU A 91 2.39 7.48 -14.02
C GLU A 91 3.75 8.14 -14.33
N HIS A 92 3.74 9.44 -14.60
CA HIS A 92 4.97 10.20 -14.86
C HIS A 92 5.90 10.27 -13.65
N MET A 93 5.32 10.35 -12.45
CA MET A 93 6.12 10.28 -11.21
C MET A 93 6.74 8.89 -11.05
N ILE A 94 6.01 7.82 -11.34
CA ILE A 94 6.52 6.44 -11.30
C ILE A 94 7.66 6.29 -12.32
N GLU A 95 7.53 6.79 -13.55
CA GLU A 95 8.60 6.77 -14.56
C GLU A 95 9.87 7.46 -14.07
N LYS A 96 9.74 8.61 -13.41
CA LYS A 96 10.89 9.34 -12.82
C LYS A 96 11.57 8.51 -11.73
N LEU A 97 10.79 7.88 -10.86
CA LEU A 97 11.31 7.05 -9.78
C LEU A 97 11.93 5.75 -10.30
N ALA A 98 11.38 5.17 -11.37
CA ALA A 98 11.84 3.90 -11.94
C ALA A 98 13.24 4.01 -12.56
N LYS A 99 13.65 5.22 -12.95
CA LYS A 99 15.00 5.53 -13.44
C LYS A 99 16.05 5.60 -12.32
N LEU A 100 15.64 5.60 -11.05
CA LEU A 100 16.56 5.70 -9.92
C LEU A 100 17.18 4.34 -9.61
N HIS A 101 18.47 4.37 -9.31
CA HIS A 101 19.26 3.21 -8.90
C HIS A 101 19.87 3.47 -7.53
N ASN A 102 20.03 2.41 -6.73
CA ASN A 102 20.72 2.50 -5.45
C ASN A 102 22.24 2.64 -5.63
N THR A 103 22.96 2.80 -4.52
CA THR A 103 24.43 2.96 -4.52
C THR A 103 25.19 1.78 -5.13
N ALA A 104 24.57 0.60 -5.21
CA ALA A 104 25.10 -0.59 -5.87
C ALA A 104 24.65 -0.75 -7.33
N GLY A 105 24.06 0.29 -7.93
CA GLY A 105 23.60 0.29 -9.32
C GLY A 105 22.35 -0.56 -9.58
N LYS A 106 21.62 -1.00 -8.55
CA LYS A 106 20.39 -1.79 -8.71
C LYS A 106 19.16 -0.88 -8.82
N PRO A 107 18.18 -1.20 -9.68
CA PRO A 107 16.92 -0.46 -9.75
C PRO A 107 16.16 -0.47 -8.41
N ILE A 108 15.45 0.62 -8.11
CA ILE A 108 14.63 0.72 -6.91
C ILE A 108 13.27 0.05 -7.11
N GLU A 109 12.85 -0.76 -6.13
CA GLU A 109 11.51 -1.35 -6.14
C GLU A 109 10.46 -0.27 -5.82
N ILE A 110 9.50 -0.07 -6.73
CA ILE A 110 8.39 0.85 -6.52
C ILE A 110 7.12 0.05 -6.26
N ALA A 111 6.51 0.30 -5.11
CA ALA A 111 5.26 -0.33 -4.70
C ALA A 111 4.16 0.72 -4.52
N LEU A 112 2.93 0.38 -4.88
CA LEU A 112 1.74 1.21 -4.68
C LEU A 112 0.77 0.53 -3.72
N THR A 113 0.18 1.29 -2.81
CA THR A 113 -1.00 0.83 -2.05
C THR A 113 -2.22 1.65 -2.48
N THR A 114 -3.28 1.01 -2.93
CA THR A 114 -4.51 1.63 -3.46
C THR A 114 -5.75 0.92 -2.92
N ASN A 115 -6.90 1.58 -2.89
CA ASN A 115 -8.20 0.93 -2.68
C ASN A 115 -8.71 0.16 -3.90
N GLY A 116 -8.03 0.27 -5.05
CA GLY A 116 -8.29 -0.53 -6.24
C GLY A 116 -9.40 -0.01 -7.14
N VAL A 117 -10.19 0.99 -6.74
CA VAL A 117 -11.33 1.50 -7.53
C VAL A 117 -10.89 2.05 -8.89
N LEU A 118 -9.75 2.73 -8.95
CA LEU A 118 -9.19 3.29 -10.19
C LEU A 118 -8.15 2.38 -10.84
N LEU A 119 -7.82 1.25 -10.22
CA LEU A 119 -6.71 0.41 -10.65
C LEU A 119 -7.00 -0.25 -12.00
N GLY A 120 -8.21 -0.76 -12.24
CA GLY A 120 -8.52 -1.45 -13.50
C GLY A 120 -8.24 -0.59 -14.74
N LYS A 121 -8.56 0.71 -14.67
CA LYS A 121 -8.33 1.68 -15.76
C LYS A 121 -6.87 2.08 -15.94
N LYS A 122 -6.05 1.96 -14.88
CA LYS A 122 -4.66 2.45 -14.84
C LYS A 122 -3.62 1.34 -14.81
N ALA A 123 -4.02 0.07 -14.66
CA ALA A 123 -3.09 -1.04 -14.45
C ALA A 123 -1.99 -1.08 -15.53
N ARG A 124 -2.36 -1.04 -16.82
CA ARG A 124 -1.42 -1.07 -17.94
C ARG A 124 -0.44 0.11 -17.89
N THR A 125 -0.93 1.33 -17.75
CA THR A 125 -0.09 2.54 -17.74
C THR A 125 0.84 2.59 -16.53
N LEU A 126 0.39 2.12 -15.36
CA LEU A 126 1.23 2.00 -14.17
C LEU A 126 2.34 0.96 -14.34
N HIS A 127 2.01 -0.18 -14.95
CA HIS A 127 2.99 -1.22 -15.24
C HIS A 127 4.05 -0.71 -16.22
N ASP A 128 3.61 -0.08 -17.31
CA ASP A 128 4.50 0.45 -18.36
C ASP A 128 5.37 1.60 -17.85
N ALA A 129 4.88 2.37 -16.86
CA ALA A 129 5.67 3.37 -16.14
C ALA A 129 6.78 2.77 -15.26
N GLY A 130 6.80 1.46 -15.03
CA GLY A 130 7.81 0.77 -14.22
C GLY A 130 7.39 0.48 -12.77
N LEU A 131 6.08 0.54 -12.45
CA LEU A 131 5.60 0.12 -11.14
C LEU A 131 5.86 -1.37 -10.93
N SER A 132 6.52 -1.74 -9.83
CA SER A 132 6.92 -3.13 -9.61
C SER A 132 5.85 -3.95 -8.87
N ARG A 133 5.12 -3.34 -7.92
CA ARG A 133 4.18 -4.07 -7.05
C ARG A 133 2.96 -3.27 -6.68
N ILE A 134 1.84 -3.98 -6.51
CA ILE A 134 0.58 -3.42 -6.05
C ILE A 134 0.10 -4.14 -4.79
N THR A 135 -0.37 -3.34 -3.84
CA THR A 135 -1.19 -3.77 -2.72
C THR A 135 -2.57 -3.11 -2.86
N VAL A 136 -3.63 -3.91 -2.90
CA VAL A 136 -5.02 -3.43 -2.89
C VAL A 136 -5.58 -3.60 -1.48
N SER A 137 -6.20 -2.54 -0.95
CA SER A 137 -6.97 -2.63 0.30
C SER A 137 -8.40 -3.06 -0.03
N LEU A 138 -8.80 -4.23 0.50
CA LEU A 138 -10.13 -4.79 0.32
C LEU A 138 -10.60 -5.39 1.65
N ASP A 139 -11.59 -4.75 2.26
CA ASP A 139 -12.03 -5.06 3.62
C ASP A 139 -13.32 -5.88 3.69
N GLY A 140 -13.88 -6.25 2.54
CA GLY A 140 -14.96 -7.20 2.46
C GLY A 140 -15.24 -7.70 1.04
N LEU A 141 -15.85 -8.87 0.93
CA LEU A 141 -16.33 -9.48 -0.32
C LEU A 141 -17.83 -9.29 -0.54
N SER A 142 -18.63 -9.17 0.53
CA SER A 142 -20.05 -8.85 0.34
C SER A 142 -20.21 -7.35 0.13
N GLU A 143 -21.20 -6.98 -0.71
CA GLU A 143 -21.54 -5.58 -0.93
C GLU A 143 -21.90 -4.87 0.39
N ALA A 144 -22.61 -5.57 1.29
CA ALA A 144 -22.97 -5.04 2.59
C ALA A 144 -21.75 -4.70 3.45
N THR A 145 -20.81 -5.64 3.61
CA THR A 145 -19.60 -5.42 4.41
C THR A 145 -18.67 -4.39 3.76
N PHE A 146 -18.46 -4.46 2.44
CA PHE A 146 -17.63 -3.50 1.72
C PHE A 146 -18.20 -2.07 1.82
N ARG A 147 -19.51 -1.89 1.61
CA ARG A 147 -20.18 -0.60 1.76
C ARG A 147 -20.10 -0.06 3.18
N HIS A 148 -20.30 -0.92 4.18
CA HIS A 148 -20.18 -0.52 5.58
C HIS A 148 -18.74 -0.11 5.96
N MET A 149 -17.72 -0.82 5.44
CA MET A 149 -16.32 -0.51 5.73
C MET A 149 -15.83 0.74 5.00
N SER A 150 -16.16 0.87 3.71
CA SER A 150 -15.69 1.93 2.81
C SER A 150 -16.51 3.21 2.86
N ASP A 151 -17.73 3.13 3.38
CA ASP A 151 -18.75 4.18 3.36
C ASP A 151 -18.90 4.79 1.95
N SER A 152 -19.10 3.91 0.96
CA SER A 152 -19.17 4.27 -0.45
C SER A 152 -20.21 3.42 -1.19
N SER A 153 -20.75 3.96 -2.28
CA SER A 153 -21.64 3.24 -3.20
C SER A 153 -20.89 2.44 -4.27
N VAL A 154 -19.56 2.47 -4.27
CA VAL A 154 -18.74 1.68 -5.19
C VAL A 154 -19.00 0.18 -4.91
N PRO A 155 -19.35 -0.61 -5.94
CA PRO A 155 -19.56 -2.04 -5.77
C PRO A 155 -18.23 -2.76 -5.58
N VAL A 156 -18.21 -3.77 -4.72
CA VAL A 156 -17.00 -4.58 -4.47
C VAL A 156 -16.50 -5.28 -5.73
N GLY A 157 -17.43 -5.66 -6.63
CA GLY A 157 -17.11 -6.27 -7.92
C GLY A 157 -16.15 -5.44 -8.77
N MET A 158 -16.26 -4.10 -8.73
CA MET A 158 -15.35 -3.20 -9.46
C MET A 158 -13.90 -3.30 -8.96
N VAL A 159 -13.70 -3.50 -7.65
CA VAL A 159 -12.37 -3.68 -7.05
C VAL A 159 -11.80 -5.05 -7.42
N LEU A 160 -12.63 -6.10 -7.40
CA LEU A 160 -12.24 -7.44 -7.80
C LEU A 160 -11.84 -7.51 -9.28
N GLU A 161 -12.61 -6.88 -10.17
CA GLU A 161 -12.28 -6.72 -11.59
C GLU A 161 -10.97 -5.96 -11.78
N SER A 162 -10.75 -4.90 -10.99
CA SER A 162 -9.51 -4.12 -11.03
C SER A 162 -8.28 -4.92 -10.57
N ILE A 163 -8.44 -5.80 -9.59
CA ILE A 163 -7.40 -6.74 -9.16
C ILE A 163 -7.08 -7.73 -10.31
N ALA A 164 -8.10 -8.29 -10.95
CA ALA A 164 -7.92 -9.20 -12.08
C ALA A 164 -7.22 -8.51 -13.26
N ALA A 165 -7.62 -7.27 -13.60
CA ALA A 165 -6.97 -6.47 -14.64
C ALA A 165 -5.49 -6.21 -14.33
N ALA A 166 -5.14 -5.94 -13.07
CA ALA A 166 -3.75 -5.78 -12.66
C ALA A 166 -2.94 -7.08 -12.86
N GLN A 167 -3.48 -8.24 -12.49
CA GLN A 167 -2.82 -9.52 -12.76
C GLN A 167 -2.64 -9.77 -14.25
N ALA A 168 -3.67 -9.51 -15.07
CA ALA A 168 -3.63 -9.71 -16.52
C ALA A 168 -2.56 -8.86 -17.23
N VAL A 169 -2.28 -7.67 -16.68
CA VAL A 169 -1.24 -6.75 -17.18
C VAL A 169 0.18 -7.21 -16.85
N GLY A 170 0.35 -8.13 -15.89
CA GLY A 170 1.65 -8.68 -15.50
C GLY A 170 2.04 -8.43 -14.03
N PHE A 171 1.20 -7.80 -13.21
CA PHE A 171 1.52 -7.63 -11.80
C PHE A 171 1.45 -8.97 -11.05
N ALA A 172 2.61 -9.47 -10.60
CA ALA A 172 2.68 -10.69 -9.82
C ALA A 172 3.76 -10.63 -8.71
N PRO A 173 3.44 -10.96 -7.44
CA PRO A 173 2.09 -11.16 -6.90
C PRO A 173 1.40 -9.82 -6.59
N VAL A 174 0.13 -9.68 -6.97
CA VAL A 174 -0.78 -8.68 -6.37
C VAL A 174 -1.04 -9.09 -4.92
N LYS A 175 -1.07 -8.10 -4.03
CA LYS A 175 -1.34 -8.31 -2.61
C LYS A 175 -2.69 -7.71 -2.26
N VAL A 176 -3.47 -8.41 -1.46
CA VAL A 176 -4.69 -7.86 -0.88
C VAL A 176 -4.50 -7.72 0.62
N ASN A 177 -4.76 -6.52 1.15
CA ASN A 177 -4.75 -6.25 2.58
C ASN A 177 -6.20 -6.09 3.06
N MET A 178 -6.55 -6.85 4.09
CA MET A 178 -7.82 -6.77 4.80
C MET A 178 -7.59 -6.21 6.21
N VAL A 179 -8.25 -5.11 6.53
CA VAL A 179 -8.39 -4.59 7.90
C VAL A 179 -9.46 -5.41 8.60
N LEU A 180 -9.17 -5.92 9.80
CA LEU A 180 -10.16 -6.65 10.60
C LEU A 180 -10.70 -5.76 11.71
N LYS A 181 -12.01 -5.50 11.67
CA LYS A 181 -12.73 -4.79 12.72
C LYS A 181 -13.66 -5.77 13.43
N ARG A 182 -13.44 -5.92 14.74
CA ARG A 182 -14.20 -6.84 15.59
C ARG A 182 -15.69 -6.50 15.50
N GLY A 183 -16.52 -7.53 15.26
CA GLY A 183 -17.97 -7.37 15.13
C GLY A 183 -18.44 -6.77 13.81
N VAL A 184 -17.55 -6.53 12.85
CA VAL A 184 -17.90 -5.88 11.58
C VAL A 184 -17.64 -6.75 10.37
N ASN A 185 -16.42 -7.26 10.18
CA ASN A 185 -16.05 -8.03 8.98
C ASN A 185 -15.27 -9.33 9.28
N GLY A 186 -15.20 -9.73 10.54
CA GLY A 186 -14.51 -10.95 10.96
C GLY A 186 -15.11 -12.23 10.35
N HIS A 187 -16.41 -12.21 10.03
CA HIS A 187 -17.09 -13.33 9.38
C HIS A 187 -16.64 -13.58 7.94
N GLU A 188 -16.03 -12.60 7.27
CA GLU A 188 -15.60 -12.72 5.88
C GLU A 188 -14.17 -13.25 5.71
N ILE A 189 -13.44 -13.47 6.80
CA ILE A 189 -12.04 -13.93 6.74
C ILE A 189 -11.90 -15.22 5.92
N ILE A 190 -12.79 -16.19 6.17
CA ILE A 190 -12.76 -17.49 5.49
C ILE A 190 -13.11 -17.31 4.01
N ALA A 191 -14.19 -16.59 3.71
CA ALA A 191 -14.62 -16.32 2.33
C ALA A 191 -13.53 -15.58 1.53
N MET A 192 -12.88 -14.57 2.12
CA MET A 192 -11.74 -13.87 1.53
C MET A 192 -10.58 -14.81 1.20
N ALA A 193 -10.22 -15.68 2.15
CA ALA A 193 -9.13 -16.61 1.96
C ALA A 193 -9.43 -17.69 0.92
N GLU A 194 -10.67 -18.19 0.88
CA GLU A 194 -11.15 -19.13 -0.14
C GLU A 194 -11.17 -18.48 -1.52
N HIS A 195 -11.67 -17.25 -1.63
CA HIS A 195 -11.75 -16.50 -2.89
C HIS A 195 -10.36 -16.27 -3.52
N PHE A 196 -9.36 -15.92 -2.72
CA PHE A 196 -7.99 -15.73 -3.22
C PHE A 196 -7.12 -16.99 -3.19
N ARG A 197 -7.68 -18.14 -2.78
CA ARG A 197 -6.94 -19.40 -2.79
C ARG A 197 -6.59 -19.77 -4.24
N ASN A 198 -5.35 -20.15 -4.49
CA ASN A 198 -4.83 -20.56 -5.80
C ASN A 198 -4.87 -19.49 -6.92
N SER A 199 -5.26 -18.24 -6.63
CA SER A 199 -5.30 -17.17 -7.65
C SER A 199 -3.95 -16.49 -7.91
N GLY A 200 -2.91 -16.86 -7.16
CA GLY A 200 -1.62 -16.16 -7.15
C GLY A 200 -1.63 -14.82 -6.39
N ILE A 201 -2.79 -14.40 -5.86
CA ILE A 201 -2.93 -13.21 -5.01
C ILE A 201 -2.58 -13.55 -3.57
N ILE A 202 -1.80 -12.68 -2.92
CA ILE A 202 -1.45 -12.86 -1.50
C ILE A 202 -2.40 -12.03 -0.63
N LEU A 203 -3.32 -12.71 0.04
CA LEU A 203 -4.16 -12.12 1.09
C LEU A 203 -3.40 -11.97 2.42
N ARG A 204 -3.55 -10.81 3.07
CA ARG A 204 -2.92 -10.46 4.35
C ARG A 204 -3.90 -9.68 5.22
N ASN A 205 -3.63 -9.67 6.51
CA ASN A 205 -4.19 -8.63 7.35
C ASN A 205 -3.39 -7.32 7.21
N GLN A 206 -3.96 -6.20 7.64
CA GLN A 206 -3.30 -4.88 7.61
C GLN A 206 -1.96 -4.81 8.35
N TRP A 207 -1.70 -5.73 9.29
CA TRP A 207 -0.43 -5.88 10.00
C TRP A 207 0.67 -6.54 9.15
N GLY A 208 0.37 -6.85 7.87
CA GLY A 208 1.32 -7.40 6.91
C GLY A 208 1.58 -8.89 7.10
N LEU A 209 0.86 -9.56 7.99
CA LEU A 209 0.98 -10.99 8.23
C LEU A 209 0.10 -11.76 7.23
N PRO A 210 0.61 -12.82 6.61
CA PRO A 210 -0.23 -13.70 5.80
C PRO A 210 -1.33 -14.29 6.69
N LEU A 211 -2.58 -14.26 6.21
CA LEU A 211 -3.65 -15.01 6.83
C LEU A 211 -3.41 -16.50 6.52
N LYS A 212 -2.57 -17.16 7.32
CA LYS A 212 -2.39 -18.61 7.25
C LYS A 212 -3.59 -19.28 7.91
N LEU A 213 -4.56 -19.71 7.11
CA LEU A 213 -5.55 -20.70 7.53
C LEU A 213 -4.94 -22.09 7.32
N GLN A 214 -4.52 -22.74 8.40
CA GLN A 214 -4.33 -24.20 8.35
C GLN A 214 -5.74 -24.82 8.31
N MET A 215 -6.17 -25.26 7.13
CA MET A 215 -7.36 -26.09 6.98
C MET A 215 -7.03 -27.51 7.48
N THR A 216 -6.89 -27.67 8.79
CA THR A 216 -7.10 -28.97 9.42
C THR A 216 -8.61 -29.15 9.56
N THR A 217 -9.10 -30.24 8.98
CA THR A 217 -10.46 -30.80 9.09
C THR A 217 -11.21 -30.34 10.33
N VAL A 218 -12.40 -29.78 10.10
CA VAL A 218 -13.36 -29.36 11.13
C VAL A 218 -13.71 -30.58 11.99
N SER A 219 -13.08 -30.66 13.15
CA SER A 219 -13.51 -31.43 14.30
C SER A 219 -13.21 -30.57 15.52
N GLU A 220 -14.27 -30.00 16.08
CA GLU A 220 -14.37 -29.41 17.42
C GLU A 220 -13.05 -29.03 18.11
N LYS A 221 -12.70 -27.74 18.07
CA LYS A 221 -12.24 -26.97 19.24
C LYS A 221 -12.01 -25.51 18.84
N ARG A 222 -12.68 -24.62 19.57
CA ARG A 222 -12.52 -23.16 19.55
C ARG A 222 -11.03 -22.77 19.49
N SER A 223 -10.53 -22.37 18.33
CA SER A 223 -9.14 -21.96 18.15
C SER A 223 -9.02 -20.42 18.20
N LYS A 224 -8.48 -19.93 19.32
CA LYS A 224 -8.01 -18.55 19.47
C LYS A 224 -6.86 -18.33 18.48
N VAL A 225 -7.08 -17.51 17.46
CA VAL A 225 -6.00 -17.02 16.58
C VAL A 225 -5.11 -16.07 17.39
N LYS A 226 -3.89 -16.51 17.72
CA LYS A 226 -2.87 -15.66 18.35
C LYS A 226 -2.02 -15.02 17.25
N LEU A 227 -2.07 -13.69 17.14
CA LEU A 227 -1.29 -12.91 16.18
C LEU A 227 0.16 -12.70 16.71
N PRO A 228 1.21 -12.90 15.90
CA PRO A 228 2.59 -12.56 16.27
C PRO A 228 2.85 -11.03 16.21
N PRO A 229 3.88 -10.53 16.93
CA PRO A 229 4.18 -9.09 17.02
C PRO A 229 4.71 -8.50 15.71
N ALA A 230 4.38 -7.22 15.47
CA ALA A 230 4.71 -6.45 14.27
C ALA A 230 6.21 -6.05 14.20
N LYS A 231 6.77 -5.97 12.99
CA LYS A 231 8.11 -5.42 12.71
C LYS A 231 8.00 -4.02 12.10
N PRO A 232 8.49 -2.94 12.74
CA PRO A 232 8.52 -1.61 12.15
C PRO A 232 9.91 -1.29 11.56
N GLU A 233 10.02 -1.25 10.23
CA GLU A 233 11.25 -0.90 9.46
C GLU A 233 11.00 0.25 8.43
N ALA A 234 9.92 1.04 8.58
CA ALA A 234 9.52 2.04 7.58
C ALA A 234 9.71 3.49 8.04
N TYR A 235 10.29 4.32 7.16
CA TYR A 235 10.44 5.77 7.34
C TYR A 235 9.37 6.51 6.49
N TRP A 236 8.87 7.64 6.98
CA TRP A 236 7.72 8.35 6.42
C TRP A 236 8.11 9.69 5.82
N VAL A 237 7.72 9.93 4.58
CA VAL A 237 7.72 11.27 3.95
C VAL A 237 6.28 11.64 3.67
N SER A 238 5.85 12.73 4.31
CA SER A 238 4.51 13.30 4.14
C SER A 238 4.42 14.05 2.82
N ALA A 239 3.20 14.12 2.27
CA ALA A 239 2.90 14.90 1.07
C ALA A 239 3.07 16.41 1.30
N SER A 240 3.09 16.87 2.56
CA SER A 240 3.07 18.27 2.92
C SER A 240 4.46 18.91 2.93
N LYS A 241 4.55 20.09 2.33
CA LYS A 241 5.72 20.98 2.39
C LYS A 241 5.97 21.58 3.78
N ALA A 242 5.00 21.50 4.70
CA ALA A 242 5.13 22.09 6.04
C ALA A 242 6.24 21.45 6.89
N LEU A 243 6.69 20.24 6.54
CA LEU A 243 7.75 19.50 7.24
C LEU A 243 9.16 19.72 6.63
N ILE A 244 9.29 20.54 5.58
CA ILE A 244 10.55 20.74 4.83
C ILE A 244 10.92 22.24 4.71
N LYS A 245 10.44 23.09 5.62
CA LYS A 245 10.98 24.44 5.76
C LYS A 245 12.16 24.40 6.73
N PRO A 246 13.26 25.13 6.42
CA PRO A 246 14.51 25.08 7.18
C PRO A 246 14.33 25.49 8.65
#